data_AF-A0A8J8BS70-F1
#
_entry.id   AF-A0A8J8BS70-F1
#
_cell.length_a   1.000
_cell.length_b   1.000
_cell.length_c   1.000
_cell.angle_alpha   90.00
_cell.angle_beta   90.00
_cell.angle_gamma   90.00
#
_symmetry.space_group_name_H-M   'P 1'
#
loop_
_entity.id
_entity.type
_entity.pdbx_description
1 polymer ?
#
loop_
_entity_poly.entity_id
_entity_poly.type
_entity_poly.pdbx_seq_one_letter_code
_entity_poly.pdbx_strand_id
1 'polypeptide(L)'
;MKEVNILLILGAFYVLFKALDIPYALLGVIVGIAGRFLCHFISGVIFFSEYAPEGMNPWIYSALYNGSYILGELIISVILIYLLIKKGVLDIFR
;
A
#
# COMPACT_ATOMS: atom_id res chain seq x y z
N MET A 1 -9.54 7.65 26.60
CA MET A 1 -9.75 6.25 26.17
C MET A 1 -9.53 5.99 24.67
N LYS A 2 -9.63 6.98 23.76
CA LYS A 2 -9.40 6.74 22.31
C LYS A 2 -7.91 6.72 21.89
N GLU A 3 -7.04 7.46 22.57
CA GLU A 3 -5.63 7.57 22.19
C GLU A 3 -4.78 6.34 22.54
N VAL A 4 -5.12 5.65 23.63
CA VAL A 4 -4.42 4.43 24.06
C VAL A 4 -4.54 3.30 23.02
N ASN A 5 -5.65 3.24 22.27
CA ASN A 5 -5.85 2.24 21.21
C ASN A 5 -4.97 2.50 19.99
N ILE A 6 -4.71 3.77 19.64
CA ILE A 6 -3.85 4.11 18.49
C ILE A 6 -2.40 3.71 18.78
N LEU A 7 -1.88 4.03 19.96
CA LEU A 7 -0.53 3.65 20.38
C LEU A 7 -0.35 2.12 20.45
N LEU A 8 -1.37 1.39 20.91
CA LEU A 8 -1.36 -0.08 20.91
C LEU A 8 -1.34 -0.66 19.50
N ILE A 9 -2.11 -0.10 18.57
CA ILE A 9 -2.11 -0.54 17.16
C ILE A 9 -0.76 -0.26 16.52
N LEU A 10 -0.21 0.96 16.68
CA LEU A 10 1.10 1.32 16.16
C LEU A 10 2.22 0.45 16.77
N GLY A 11 2.15 0.16 18.07
CA GLY A 11 3.05 -0.75 18.76
C GLY A 11 2.94 -2.19 18.26
N ALA A 12 1.74 -2.68 18.01
CA ALA A 12 1.50 -4.02 17.45
C ALA A 12 2.06 -4.13 16.03
N PHE A 13 1.86 -3.11 15.19
CA PHE A 13 2.49 -3.03 13.86
C PHE A 13 4.02 -3.03 13.99
N TYR A 14 4.60 -2.20 14.86
CA TYR A 14 6.04 -2.15 15.08
C TYR A 14 6.62 -3.51 15.51
N VAL A 15 5.97 -4.19 16.48
CA VAL A 15 6.39 -5.51 16.96
C VAL A 15 6.23 -6.57 15.88
N LEU A 16 5.14 -6.54 15.10
CA LEU A 16 4.90 -7.44 13.98
C LEU A 16 5.97 -7.27 12.89
N PHE A 17 6.28 -6.03 12.50
CA PHE A 17 7.30 -5.72 11.50
C PHE A 17 8.69 -6.17 11.95
N LYS A 18 9.01 -5.98 13.24
CA LYS A 18 10.28 -6.43 13.81
C LYS A 18 10.35 -7.96 13.94
N ALA A 19 9.25 -8.63 14.26
CA ALA A 19 9.17 -10.08 14.40
C ALA A 19 9.25 -10.83 13.07
N LEU A 20 8.76 -10.21 11.99
CA LEU A 20 8.79 -10.78 10.64
C LEU A 20 10.10 -10.52 9.89
N ASP A 21 11.07 -9.83 10.50
CA ASP A 21 12.35 -9.40 9.91
C ASP A 21 12.16 -8.78 8.50
N ILE A 22 11.06 -8.03 8.32
CA ILE A 22 10.74 -7.43 7.01
C ILE A 22 11.78 -6.35 6.73
N PRO A 23 12.57 -6.48 5.65
CA PRO A 23 13.55 -5.47 5.31
C PRO A 23 12.85 -4.12 5.08
N TYR A 24 13.43 -3.04 5.61
CA TYR A 24 12.85 -1.69 5.53
C TYR A 24 12.47 -1.28 4.09
N ALA A 25 13.19 -1.80 3.10
CA ALA A 25 12.88 -1.61 1.68
C ALA A 25 11.49 -2.15 1.29
N LEU A 26 11.08 -3.33 1.79
CA LEU A 26 9.74 -3.88 1.53
C LEU A 26 8.66 -3.07 2.22
N LEU A 27 8.91 -2.60 3.45
CA LEU A 27 7.99 -1.70 4.14
C LEU A 27 7.81 -0.38 3.36
N GLY A 28 8.90 0.18 2.85
CA GLY A 28 8.87 1.38 2.01
C GLY A 28 8.02 1.19 0.75
N VAL A 29 8.12 0.04 0.09
CA VAL A 29 7.26 -0.29 -1.07
C VAL A 29 5.79 -0.34 -0.67
N ILE A 30 5.45 -1.06 0.40
CA ILE A 30 4.06 -1.20 0.83
C ILE A 30 3.46 0.17 1.18
N VAL A 31 4.18 0.98 1.96
CA VAL A 31 3.73 2.31 2.36
C VAL A 31 3.62 3.25 1.17
N GLY A 32 4.60 3.24 0.26
CA GLY A 32 4.59 4.08 -0.94
C GLY A 32 3.43 3.75 -1.87
N ILE A 33 3.18 2.45 -2.10
CA ILE A 33 2.08 2.01 -2.96
C ILE A 33 0.71 2.24 -2.30
N ALA A 34 0.60 2.08 -0.97
CA ALA A 34 -0.63 2.43 -0.25
C ALA A 34 -0.94 3.94 -0.35
N GLY A 35 0.07 4.80 -0.17
CA GLY A 35 -0.07 6.25 -0.35
C GLY A 35 -0.49 6.60 -1.78
N ARG A 36 0.13 5.95 -2.78
CA ARG A 36 -0.26 6.09 -4.18
C ARG A 36 -1.72 5.68 -4.41
N PHE A 37 -2.15 4.52 -3.90
CA PHE A 37 -3.54 4.07 -4.00
C PHE A 37 -4.51 5.11 -3.43
N LEU A 38 -4.22 5.69 -2.26
CA LEU A 38 -5.08 6.72 -1.66
C LEU A 38 -5.22 7.95 -2.55
N CYS A 39 -4.12 8.45 -3.13
CA CYS A 39 -4.15 9.59 -4.04
C CYS A 39 -4.98 9.28 -5.30
N HIS A 40 -4.76 8.12 -5.91
CA HIS A 40 -5.51 7.71 -7.10
C HIS A 40 -6.98 7.44 -6.81
N PHE A 41 -7.28 6.85 -5.66
CA PHE A 41 -8.64 6.58 -5.20
C PHE A 41 -9.43 7.88 -5.03
N ILE A 42 -8.89 8.84 -4.29
CA ILE A 42 -9.53 10.14 -4.06
C ILE A 42 -9.68 10.89 -5.39
N SER A 43 -8.63 10.93 -6.21
CA SER A 43 -8.69 11.52 -7.55
C SER A 43 -9.77 10.86 -8.42
N GLY A 44 -9.88 9.53 -8.39
CA GLY A 44 -10.88 8.78 -9.12
C GLY A 44 -12.32 9.11 -8.70
N VAL A 45 -12.55 9.32 -7.40
CA VAL A 45 -13.86 9.73 -6.89
C VAL A 45 -14.21 11.15 -7.33
N ILE A 46 -13.25 12.08 -7.28
CA ILE A 46 -13.50 13.50 -7.55
C ILE A 46 -13.61 13.78 -9.05
N PHE A 47 -12.69 13.23 -9.85
CA PHE A 47 -12.51 13.62 -11.26
C PHE A 47 -12.98 12.56 -12.26
N PHE A 48 -13.10 11.29 -11.86
CA PHE A 48 -13.40 10.19 -12.78
C PHE A 48 -14.72 9.46 -12.45
N SER A 49 -15.56 10.07 -11.62
CA SER A 49 -16.86 9.51 -11.26
C SER A 49 -17.84 9.40 -12.43
N GLU A 50 -17.67 10.23 -13.47
CA GLU A 50 -18.47 10.18 -14.71
C GLU A 50 -18.29 8.89 -15.52
N TYR A 51 -17.18 8.18 -15.32
CA TYR A 51 -16.91 6.89 -15.97
C TYR A 51 -17.50 5.70 -15.20
N ALA A 52 -18.12 5.93 -14.04
CA ALA A 52 -18.79 4.88 -13.30
C ALA A 52 -20.01 4.37 -14.08
N PRO A 53 -20.22 3.04 -14.19
CA PRO A 53 -21.44 2.47 -14.77
C PRO A 53 -22.71 3.03 -14.13
N GLU A 54 -23.81 3.09 -14.88
CA GLU A 54 -25.08 3.60 -14.37
C GLU A 54 -25.51 2.88 -13.08
N GLY A 55 -25.83 3.66 -12.05
CA GLY A 55 -26.22 3.15 -10.73
C GLY A 55 -25.06 2.68 -9.84
N MET A 56 -23.81 2.69 -10.31
CA MET A 56 -22.65 2.33 -9.49
C MET A 56 -22.20 3.50 -8.62
N ASN A 57 -21.93 3.23 -7.34
CA ASN A 57 -21.38 4.23 -6.43
C ASN A 57 -19.96 4.64 -6.87
N PRO A 58 -19.65 5.95 -7.05
CA PRO A 58 -18.33 6.42 -7.48
C PRO A 58 -17.16 5.98 -6.59
N TRP A 59 -17.37 5.83 -5.29
CA TRP A 59 -16.37 5.32 -4.35
C TRP A 59 -16.05 3.86 -4.64
N ILE A 60 -17.06 3.03 -4.89
CA ILE A 60 -16.83 1.61 -5.24
C ILE A 60 -16.14 1.51 -6.60
N TYR A 61 -16.58 2.30 -7.57
CA TYR A 61 -15.97 2.35 -8.90
C TYR A 61 -14.48 2.72 -8.82
N SER A 62 -14.14 3.83 -8.15
CA SER A 62 -12.76 4.28 -8.00
C SER A 62 -11.90 3.28 -7.24
N ALA A 63 -12.42 2.64 -6.19
CA ALA A 63 -11.69 1.63 -5.42
C ALA A 63 -11.35 0.40 -6.28
N LEU A 64 -12.32 -0.12 -7.03
CA LEU A 64 -12.11 -1.30 -7.87
C LEU A 64 -11.20 -0.98 -9.06
N TYR A 65 -11.46 0.13 -9.75
CA TYR A 65 -10.65 0.57 -10.88
C TYR A 65 -9.18 0.76 -10.47
N ASN A 66 -8.92 1.61 -9.47
CA ASN A 66 -7.55 1.87 -9.03
C ASN A 66 -6.92 0.67 -8.31
N GLY A 67 -7.71 -0.07 -7.53
CA GLY A 67 -7.22 -1.22 -6.77
C GLY A 67 -6.76 -2.34 -7.69
N SER A 68 -7.46 -2.57 -8.80
CA SER A 68 -7.17 -3.67 -9.72
C SER A 68 -5.74 -3.65 -10.27
N TYR A 69 -5.27 -2.51 -10.78
CA TYR A 69 -3.93 -2.40 -11.35
C TYR A 69 -2.86 -2.12 -10.29
N ILE A 70 -3.17 -1.33 -9.25
CA ILE A 70 -2.21 -1.02 -8.18
C ILE A 70 -1.90 -2.26 -7.34
N LEU A 71 -2.86 -3.16 -7.14
CA LEU A 71 -2.60 -4.44 -6.47
C LEU A 71 -1.64 -5.31 -7.29
N GLY A 72 -1.81 -5.36 -8.62
CA GLY A 72 -0.88 -6.06 -9.51
C GLY A 72 0.54 -5.47 -9.43
N GLU A 73 0.64 -4.15 -9.44
CA GLU A 73 1.90 -3.44 -9.23
C GLU A 73 2.53 -3.79 -7.88
N LEU A 74 1.77 -3.78 -6.78
CA LEU A 74 2.26 -4.12 -5.44
C LEU A 74 2.91 -5.50 -5.41
N ILE A 75 2.26 -6.50 -6.01
CA ILE A 75 2.78 -7.87 -6.07
C ILE A 75 4.12 -7.89 -6.81
N ILE A 76 4.18 -7.26 -7.99
CA ILE A 76 5.40 -7.22 -8.81
C ILE A 76 6.53 -6.49 -8.06
N SER A 77 6.25 -5.33 -7.46
CA SER A 77 7.24 -4.54 -6.73
C SER A 77 7.78 -5.27 -5.51
N VAL A 78 6.93 -5.96 -4.73
CA VAL A 78 7.37 -6.77 -3.58
C VAL A 78 8.29 -7.90 -4.04
N ILE A 79 7.92 -8.61 -5.11
CA ILE A 79 8.76 -9.69 -5.68
C ILE A 79 10.12 -9.13 -6.12
N LEU A 80 10.14 -8.02 -6.86
CA LEU A 80 11.37 -7.42 -7.36
C LEU A 80 12.29 -6.98 -6.22
N ILE A 81 11.76 -6.26 -5.22
CA ILE A 81 12.56 -5.83 -4.06
C ILE A 81 13.05 -7.04 -3.26
N TYR A 82 12.22 -8.06 -3.06
CA TYR A 82 12.65 -9.30 -2.41
C TYR A 82 13.84 -9.95 -3.13
N LEU A 83 13.80 -10.02 -4.47
CA LEU A 83 14.91 -10.56 -5.26
C LEU A 83 16.18 -9.69 -5.16
N LEU A 84 16.05 -8.37 -5.12
CA LEU A 84 17.17 -7.45 -4.95
C LEU A 84 17.83 -7.58 -3.56
N ILE A 85 17.02 -7.76 -2.51
CA ILE A 85 17.50 -8.05 -1.16
C ILE A 85 18.27 -9.37 -1.14
N LYS A 86 17.70 -10.42 -1.75
CA LYS A 86 18.36 -11.74 -1.84
C LYS A 86 19.71 -11.71 -2.56
N LYS A 87 19.89 -10.77 -3.49
CA LYS A 87 21.14 -10.56 -4.23
C LYS A 87 22.12 -9.60 -3.54
N GLY A 88 21.79 -9.04 -2.37
CA GLY A 88 22.63 -8.06 -1.67
C GLY A 88 22.75 -6.71 -2.38
N VAL A 89 21.91 -6.44 -3.39
CA VAL A 89 21.98 -5.19 -4.17
C VAL A 89 21.59 -3.98 -3.31
N LEU A 90 20.71 -4.19 -2.33
CA LEU A 90 20.22 -3.15 -1.43
C LEU A 90 21.00 -3.04 -0.12
N ASP A 91 22.15 -3.72 -0.02
CA ASP A 91 23.03 -3.64 1.15
C ASP A 91 23.62 -2.23 1.35
N ILE A 92 23.58 -1.38 0.31
CA ILE A 92 23.95 0.05 0.40
C ILE A 92 23.03 0.86 1.34
N PHE A 93 21.82 0.35 1.63
CA PHE A 93 20.84 1.01 2.50
C PHE A 93 20.70 0.32 3.87
N ARG A 94 21.55 -0.68 4.16
CA ARG A 94 21.52 -1.45 5.40
C ARG A 94 22.43 -0.86 6.47
#